data_AF-A0A954KW74-F1
#
_entry.id   AF-A0A954KW74-F1
#
_cell.length_a   1.000
_cell.length_b   1.000
_cell.length_c   1.000
_cell.angle_alpha   90.00
_cell.angle_beta   90.00
_cell.angle_gamma   90.00
#
_symmetry.space_group_name_H-M   'P 1'
#
loop_
_entity.id
_entity.type
_entity.pdbx_description
1 polymer ?
#
loop_
_entity_poly.entity_id
_entity_poly.type
_entity_poly.pdbx_seq_one_letter_code
_entity_poly.pdbx_strand_id
1 'polypeptide(L)' 'QHRSSPIYADGHIYFCAKDGMCTVLKAGRKFEIVAQNDLGEPITASPVVSNGVLYLRSYNALYAIRGK' A
#
# COMPACT_ATOMS: atom_id res chain seq x y z
N GLN A 1 -13.52 -3.35 -0.77
CA GLN A 1 -13.04 -4.76 -0.85
C GLN A 1 -11.53 -4.72 -1.09
N HIS A 2 -10.74 -5.40 -0.26
CA HIS A 2 -9.30 -5.55 -0.49
C HIS A 2 -9.04 -6.81 -1.32
N ARG A 3 -8.44 -6.65 -2.49
CA ARG A 3 -8.02 -7.77 -3.36
C ARG A 3 -6.50 -7.95 -3.43
N SER A 4 -5.73 -6.97 -2.92
CA SER A 4 -4.28 -7.06 -2.78
C SER A 4 -3.90 -7.92 -1.57
N SER A 5 -2.83 -8.70 -1.68
CA SER A 5 -2.15 -9.25 -0.49
C SER A 5 -1.49 -8.11 0.29
N PRO A 6 -1.73 -7.99 1.61
CA PRO A 6 -0.98 -7.07 2.45
C PRO A 6 0.50 -7.44 2.48
N ILE A 7 1.37 -6.44 2.61
CA ILE A 7 2.81 -6.64 2.85
C ILE A 7 3.25 -5.97 4.14
N TYR A 8 4.27 -6.52 4.78
CA TYR A 8 4.99 -5.88 5.88
C TYR A 8 6.32 -5.32 5.39
N ALA A 9 6.59 -4.06 5.70
CA ALA A 9 7.89 -3.43 5.48
C ALA A 9 8.09 -2.31 6.49
N ASP A 10 9.32 -2.16 7.00
CA ASP A 10 9.72 -1.04 7.87
C ASP A 10 8.75 -0.74 9.03
N GLY A 11 8.29 -1.79 9.73
CA GLY A 11 7.37 -1.63 10.87
C GLY A 11 5.91 -1.33 10.50
N HIS A 12 5.57 -1.34 9.21
CA HIS A 12 4.24 -1.00 8.71
C HIS A 12 3.64 -2.12 7.87
N ILE A 13 2.31 -2.19 7.85
CA ILE A 13 1.53 -3.08 6.98
C ILE A 13 0.86 -2.23 5.91
N TYR A 14 1.08 -2.57 4.64
CA TYR A 14 0.55 -1.87 3.47
C TYR A 14 -0.43 -2.76 2.72
N PHE A 15 -1.60 -2.22 2.37
CA PHE A 15 -2.57 -2.90 1.53
C PHE A 15 -3.47 -1.90 0.81
N CYS A 16 -4.02 -2.32 -0.33
CA CYS A 16 -4.85 -1.45 -1.16
C CYS A 16 -6.24 -2.07 -1.39
N ALA A 17 -7.24 -1.21 -1.42
CA ALA A 17 -8.60 -1.56 -1.79
C ALA A 17 -8.80 -1.42 -3.30
N LYS A 18 -9.80 -2.13 -3.82
CA LYS A 18 -10.16 -2.10 -5.25
C LYS A 18 -10.51 -0.71 -5.76
N ASP A 19 -11.00 0.17 -4.90
CA ASP A 19 -11.36 1.55 -5.20
C ASP A 19 -10.15 2.49 -5.32
N GLY A 20 -8.93 2.02 -5.06
CA GLY A 20 -7.70 2.82 -5.15
C GLY A 20 -7.19 3.34 -3.82
N MET A 21 -7.91 3.10 -2.72
CA MET A 21 -7.45 3.48 -1.39
C MET A 21 -6.34 2.55 -0.89
N CYS A 22 -5.14 3.07 -0.66
CA CYS A 22 -4.05 2.37 -0.01
C CYS A 22 -3.90 2.81 1.45
N THR A 23 -4.02 1.84 2.36
CA THR A 23 -3.96 2.06 3.81
C THR A 23 -2.63 1.56 4.35
N VAL A 24 -2.06 2.31 5.29
CA VAL A 24 -0.85 1.96 6.03
C VAL A 24 -1.18 1.84 7.50
N LEU A 25 -0.88 0.68 8.08
CA LEU A 25 -1.02 0.44 9.51
C LEU A 25 0.35 0.37 10.17
N LYS A 26 0.44 0.85 11.41
CA LYS A 26 1.56 0.51 12.28
C LYS A 26 1.43 -0.96 12.70
N ALA A 27 2.48 -1.75 12.52
CA ALA A 27 2.47 -3.13 12.97
C ALA A 27 2.50 -3.19 14.51
N GLY A 28 1.59 -3.96 15.11
CA GLY A 28 1.54 -4.11 16.56
C GLY A 28 0.24 -4.75 17.06
N ARG A 29 0.12 -4.82 18.40
CA ARG A 29 -1.07 -5.34 19.07
C ARG A 29 -2.25 -4.37 19.06
N LYS A 30 -1.97 -3.07 18.92
CA LYS A 30 -2.98 -2.03 18.80
C LYS A 30 -3.18 -1.72 17.33
N PHE A 31 -4.44 -1.70 16.91
CA PHE A 31 -4.82 -1.22 15.59
C PHE A 31 -4.59 0.28 15.50
N GLU A 32 -3.78 0.72 14.54
CA GLU A 32 -3.43 2.12 14.32
C GLU A 32 -3.19 2.36 12.82
N ILE A 33 -4.05 3.17 12.20
CA ILE A 33 -3.86 3.66 10.83
C ILE A 33 -2.93 4.87 10.91
N VAL A 34 -1.79 4.80 10.22
CA VAL A 34 -0.83 5.92 10.15
C VAL A 34 -0.96 6.74 8.88
N ALA A 35 -1.52 6.16 7.82
CA ALA A 35 -1.81 6.87 6.59
C ALA A 35 -2.92 6.19 5.77
N GLN A 36 -3.63 6.99 5.00
CA GLN A 36 -4.53 6.55 3.93
C GLN A 36 -4.28 7.43 2.71
N ASN A 37 -4.08 6.80 1.55
CA ASN A 37 -3.73 7.48 0.32
C ASN A 37 -4.67 7.02 -0.78
N ASP A 38 -5.40 7.96 -1.37
CA ASP A 38 -6.23 7.71 -2.53
C ASP A 38 -5.39 7.90 -3.80
N LEU A 39 -5.25 6.85 -4.60
CA LEU A 39 -4.56 6.91 -5.89
C LEU A 39 -5.47 7.38 -7.04
N GLY A 40 -6.77 7.55 -6.81
CA GLY A 40 -7.74 8.03 -7.80
C GLY A 40 -8.06 7.03 -8.91
N GLU A 41 -7.52 5.80 -8.84
CA GLU A 41 -7.80 4.74 -9.80
C GLU A 41 -7.78 3.34 -9.16
N PRO A 42 -8.50 2.35 -9.75
CA PRO A 42 -8.57 1.02 -9.18
C PRO A 42 -7.22 0.31 -9.02
N ILE A 43 -7.09 -0.48 -7.94
CA ILE A 43 -5.92 -1.30 -7.64
C ILE A 43 -6.36 -2.73 -7.31
N THR A 44 -5.84 -3.70 -8.05
CA THR A 44 -6.05 -5.13 -7.76
C THR A 44 -4.76 -5.89 -7.53
N ALA A 45 -3.62 -5.30 -7.86
CA ALA A 45 -2.30 -5.88 -7.62
C ALA A 45 -1.87 -5.72 -6.16
N SER A 46 -1.02 -6.64 -5.70
CA SER A 46 -0.36 -6.53 -4.39
C SER A 46 0.74 -5.46 -4.42
N PRO A 47 0.89 -4.63 -3.37
CA PRO A 47 2.08 -3.81 -3.19
C PRO A 47 3.35 -4.67 -3.13
N VAL A 48 4.50 -4.11 -3.49
CA VAL A 48 5.80 -4.76 -3.29
C VAL A 48 6.86 -3.73 -2.91
N VAL A 49 7.77 -4.12 -2.02
CA VAL A 49 8.94 -3.31 -1.68
C VAL A 49 10.20 -3.96 -2.26
N SER A 50 11.03 -3.16 -2.91
CA SER A 50 12.35 -3.58 -3.38
C SER A 50 13.33 -2.41 -3.32
N ASN A 51 14.53 -2.63 -2.79
CA ASN A 51 15.60 -1.63 -2.68
C ASN A 51 15.16 -0.29 -2.04
N GLY A 52 14.33 -0.37 -1.00
CA GLY A 52 13.80 0.78 -0.27
C GLY A 52 12.77 1.59 -1.07
N VAL A 53 12.18 1.02 -2.12
CA VAL A 53 11.12 1.64 -2.93
C VAL A 53 9.86 0.79 -2.81
N LEU A 54 8.74 1.44 -2.49
CA LEU A 54 7.41 0.84 -2.54
C LEU A 54 6.84 1.02 -3.95
N TYR A 55 6.45 -0.09 -4.56
CA TYR A 55 5.79 -0.11 -5.86
C TYR A 55 4.32 -0.43 -5.72
N LEU A 56 3.47 0.38 -6.36
CA LEU A 56 2.02 0.19 -6.43
C LEU A 56 1.60 0.12 -7.89
N ARG A 57 1.01 -1.01 -8.29
CA ARG A 57 0.47 -1.21 -9.64
C ARG A 57 -1.04 -0.98 -9.63
N SER A 58 -1.47 0.13 -10.21
CA SER A 58 -2.87 0.43 -10.48
C SER A 58 -3.32 -0.20 -11.80
N TYR A 59 -4.40 0.26 -12.41
CA TYR A 59 -4.79 -0.18 -13.75
C TYR A 59 -4.00 0.55 -14.84
N ASN A 60 -3.73 1.85 -14.68
CA ASN A 60 -3.13 2.67 -15.72
C ASN A 60 -1.65 2.99 -15.50
N ALA A 61 -1.15 2.86 -14.26
CA ALA A 61 0.21 3.26 -13.91
C ALA A 61 0.95 2.24 -13.02
N LEU A 62 2.25 2.46 -12.90
CA LEU A 62 3.11 1.88 -11.86
C LEU A 62 3.75 3.03 -11.10
N TYR A 63 3.44 3.15 -9.81
CA TYR A 63 4.01 4.16 -8.93
C TYR A 63 5.25 3.60 -8.24
N ALA A 64 6.27 4.44 -8.08
CA ALA A 64 7.47 4.15 -7.30
C ALA A 64 7.61 5.23 -6.21
N ILE A 65 7.46 4.82 -4.96
CA ILE A 65 7.45 5.72 -3.80
C ILE A 65 8.67 5.42 -2.95
N ARG A 66 9.51 6.44 -2.71
CA ARG A 66 10.71 6.34 -1.87
C ARG A 66 10.63 7.36 -0.74
N GLY A 67 11.09 6.96 0.44
CA GLY A 67 11.34 7.90 1.54
C GLY A 67 12.37 8.95 1.14
N LYS A 68 12.33 10.13 1.78
CA LYS A 68 13.38 11.13 1.66
C LYS A 68 14.65 10.68 2.38
#